data_AF-A0A2W4S756-F1
#
_entry.id   AF-A0A2W4S756-F1
#
_cell.length_a   1.000
_cell.length_b   1.000
_cell.length_c   1.000
_cell.angle_alpha   90.00
_cell.angle_beta   90.00
_cell.angle_gamma   90.00
#
_symmetry.space_group_name_H-M   'P 1'
#
loop_
_entity.id
_entity.type
_entity.pdbx_description
1 polymer ?
#
loop_
_entity_poly.entity_id
_entity_poly.type
_entity_poly.pdbx_seq_one_letter_code
_entity_poly.pdbx_strand_id
1 'polypeptide(L)'
;MADQLLWFETLIRFSAGLVLLIMPLTAARVLGLPLPQALLWPRLLGALLIGMAAATLLEGSISGSRGLGLGGLVLINLITAVVIIALLVLERGSQTKRGKLFLRALAITLVGLGLIEIAVA
;
A
#
# COMPACT_ATOMS: atom_id res chain seq x y z
N MET A 1 -18.40 -11.62 -5.31
CA MET A 1 -17.80 -10.76 -4.26
C MET A 1 -16.36 -10.40 -4.59
N ALA A 2 -15.51 -11.36 -4.99
CA ALA A 2 -14.14 -11.11 -5.44
C ALA A 2 -14.03 -10.00 -6.51
N ASP A 3 -14.85 -10.04 -7.56
CA ASP A 3 -14.82 -9.03 -8.63
C ASP A 3 -15.16 -7.62 -8.15
N GLN A 4 -16.11 -7.49 -7.24
CA GLN A 4 -16.50 -6.20 -6.66
C GLN A 4 -15.37 -5.63 -5.79
N LEU A 5 -14.67 -6.49 -5.04
CA LEU A 5 -13.53 -6.11 -4.24
C LEU A 5 -12.38 -5.63 -5.13
N LEU A 6 -12.05 -6.38 -6.19
CA LEU A 6 -11.05 -5.99 -7.19
C LEU A 6 -11.36 -4.64 -7.83
N TRP A 7 -12.62 -4.39 -8.20
CA TRP A 7 -13.03 -3.12 -8.78
C TRP A 7 -12.86 -1.95 -7.80
N PHE A 8 -13.30 -2.14 -6.56
CA PHE A 8 -13.18 -1.14 -5.50
C PHE A 8 -11.72 -0.81 -5.20
N GLU A 9 -10.89 -1.84 -5.09
CA GLU A 9 -9.46 -1.75 -4.90
C GLU A 9 -8.73 -1.04 -6.05
N THR A 10 -9.14 -1.33 -7.28
CA THR A 10 -8.63 -0.65 -8.48
C THR A 10 -8.95 0.83 -8.43
N LEU A 11 -10.19 1.20 -8.10
CA LEU A 11 -10.63 2.58 -8.01
C LEU A 11 -9.84 3.35 -6.95
N ILE A 12 -9.66 2.77 -5.76
CA ILE A 12 -8.90 3.40 -4.67
C ILE A 12 -7.43 3.60 -5.07
N ARG A 13 -6.75 2.56 -5.55
CA ARG A 13 -5.32 2.67 -5.89
C ARG A 13 -5.09 3.62 -7.07
N PHE A 14 -5.97 3.58 -8.07
CA PHE A 14 -5.89 4.49 -9.22
C PHE A 14 -6.10 5.95 -8.80
N SER A 15 -7.16 6.23 -8.03
CA SER A 15 -7.43 7.61 -7.58
C SER A 15 -6.34 8.13 -6.64
N ALA A 16 -5.88 7.32 -5.67
CA ALA A 16 -4.78 7.70 -4.80
C ALA A 16 -3.47 7.92 -5.59
N GLY A 17 -3.18 7.03 -6.55
CA GLY A 17 -2.03 7.16 -7.46
C GLY A 17 -2.10 8.43 -8.30
N LEU A 18 -3.27 8.76 -8.87
CA LEU A 18 -3.48 9.99 -9.63
C LEU A 18 -3.25 11.24 -8.78
N VAL A 19 -3.78 11.28 -7.55
CA VAL A 19 -3.57 12.40 -6.63
C VAL A 19 -2.08 12.59 -6.33
N LEU A 20 -1.37 11.49 -6.06
CA LEU A 20 0.07 11.52 -5.80
C LEU A 20 0.88 11.92 -7.04
N LEU A 21 0.45 11.54 -8.24
CA LEU A 21 1.12 11.86 -9.49
C LEU A 21 0.95 13.33 -9.88
N ILE A 22 -0.27 13.86 -9.82
CA ILE A 22 -0.61 15.20 -10.30
C ILE A 22 -0.26 16.26 -9.25
N MET A 23 -0.51 15.97 -7.96
CA MET A 23 -0.37 16.94 -6.88
C MET A 23 0.47 16.41 -5.70
N PRO A 24 1.73 15.93 -5.93
CA PRO A 24 2.52 15.25 -4.91
C PRO A 24 2.78 16.12 -3.66
N LEU A 25 3.13 17.40 -3.86
CA LEU A 25 3.43 18.32 -2.75
C LEU A 25 2.17 18.68 -1.95
N THR A 26 1.06 18.90 -2.64
CA THR A 26 -0.23 19.21 -2.00
C THR A 26 -0.72 18.02 -1.20
N ALA A 27 -0.68 16.82 -1.79
CA ALA A 27 -1.03 15.58 -1.11
C ALA A 27 -0.17 15.36 0.15
N ALA A 28 1.16 15.51 0.03
CA ALA A 28 2.06 15.37 1.17
C ALA A 28 1.73 16.36 2.31
N ARG A 29 1.47 17.64 1.98
CA ARG A 29 1.14 18.68 2.97
C ARG A 29 -0.21 18.41 3.65
N VAL A 30 -1.25 18.08 2.87
CA VAL A 30 -2.60 17.81 3.40
C VAL A 30 -2.58 16.62 4.35
N LEU A 31 -1.86 15.55 3.97
CA LEU A 31 -1.74 14.33 4.77
C LEU A 31 -0.73 14.46 5.92
N GLY A 32 0.01 15.57 6.01
CA GLY A 32 1.07 15.77 7.00
C GLY A 32 2.27 14.83 6.81
N LEU A 33 2.48 14.34 5.58
CA LEU A 33 3.62 13.51 5.21
C LEU A 33 4.88 14.39 4.98
N PRO A 34 6.07 13.85 5.23
CA PRO A 34 7.31 14.56 4.95
C PRO A 34 7.46 14.83 3.44
N LEU A 35 8.19 15.88 3.09
CA LEU A 35 8.43 16.26 1.68
C LEU A 35 9.21 15.16 0.93
N PRO A 36 9.16 15.13 -0.42
CA PRO A 36 9.77 14.08 -1.25
C PRO A 36 11.26 13.81 -1.01
N GLN A 37 12.00 14.79 -0.48
CA GLN A 37 13.42 14.64 -0.13
C GLN A 37 13.67 13.76 1.10
N ALA A 38 12.62 13.36 1.82
CA ALA A 38 12.71 12.49 2.98
C ALA A 38 12.76 10.99 2.60
N LEU A 39 13.48 10.21 3.41
CA LEU A 39 13.63 8.75 3.25
C LEU A 39 12.32 7.95 3.30
N LEU A 40 11.19 8.56 3.68
CA LEU A 40 9.89 7.89 3.70
C LEU A 40 9.51 7.38 2.30
N TRP A 41 9.58 8.23 1.28
CA TRP A 41 9.09 7.90 -0.06
C TRP A 41 9.91 6.79 -0.73
N PRO A 42 11.26 6.80 -0.70
CA PRO A 42 12.04 5.67 -1.18
C PRO A 42 11.74 4.36 -0.44
N ARG A 43 11.45 4.41 0.87
CA ARG A 43 11.11 3.21 1.64
C ARG A 43 9.73 2.64 1.29
N LEU A 44 8.74 3.52 1.07
CA LEU A 44 7.42 3.09 0.60
C LEU A 44 7.48 2.52 -0.82
N LEU A 45 8.28 3.14 -1.71
CA LEU A 45 8.53 2.60 -3.04
C LEU A 45 9.22 1.23 -2.97
N GLY A 46 10.23 1.07 -2.11
CA GLY A 46 10.88 -0.22 -1.87
C GLY A 46 9.89 -1.28 -1.36
N ALA A 47 9.00 -0.93 -0.44
CA ALA A 47 7.95 -1.83 0.04
C ALA A 47 7.01 -2.28 -1.09
N LEU A 48 6.60 -1.34 -1.94
CA LEU A 48 5.77 -1.62 -3.11
C LEU A 48 6.49 -2.55 -4.11
N LEU A 49 7.77 -2.30 -4.39
CA LEU A 49 8.58 -3.15 -5.28
C LEU A 49 8.73 -4.57 -4.74
N ILE A 50 8.98 -4.73 -3.44
CA ILE A 50 9.04 -6.04 -2.77
C ILE A 50 7.67 -6.73 -2.84
N GLY A 51 6.60 -5.98 -2.58
CA GLY A 51 5.22 -6.47 -2.70
C GLY A 51 4.89 -6.99 -4.08
N MET A 52 5.22 -6.21 -5.13
CA MET A 52 5.03 -6.60 -6.52
C MET A 52 5.87 -7.82 -6.88
N ALA A 53 7.14 -7.89 -6.45
CA ALA A 53 7.98 -9.05 -6.69
C ALA A 53 7.40 -10.33 -6.06
N ALA A 54 6.93 -10.24 -4.81
CA ALA A 54 6.25 -11.36 -4.14
C ALA A 54 4.97 -11.77 -4.89
N ALA A 55 4.18 -10.79 -5.34
CA ALA A 55 2.96 -11.01 -6.09
C ALA A 55 3.22 -11.72 -7.44
N THR A 56 4.27 -11.30 -8.16
CA THR A 56 4.69 -11.94 -9.42
C THR A 56 5.21 -13.36 -9.21
N LEU A 57 5.97 -13.61 -8.13
CA LEU A 57 6.40 -14.96 -7.77
C LEU A 57 5.22 -15.89 -7.45
N LEU A 58 4.22 -15.36 -6.72
CA LEU A 58 2.99 -16.10 -6.44
C LEU A 58 2.25 -16.46 -7.72
N GLU A 59 2.05 -15.50 -8.62
CA GLU A 59 1.40 -15.74 -9.92
C GLU A 59 2.11 -16.83 -10.72
N GLY A 60 3.45 -16.78 -10.79
CA GLY A 60 4.25 -17.78 -11.50
C GLY A 60 4.24 -19.18 -10.86
N SER A 61 3.88 -19.28 -9.57
CA SER A 61 3.81 -20.56 -8.85
C SER A 61 2.48 -21.31 -9.06
N ILE A 62 1.44 -20.64 -9.54
CA ILE A 62 0.09 -21.21 -9.70
C ILE A 62 -0.20 -21.46 -11.18
N SER A 63 -0.25 -22.74 -11.58
CA SER A 63 -0.56 -23.11 -12.96
C SER A 63 -1.95 -22.63 -13.37
N GLY A 64 -2.03 -21.87 -14.46
CA GLY A 64 -3.30 -21.35 -15.00
C GLY A 64 -3.75 -20.02 -14.40
N SER A 65 -3.03 -19.47 -13.40
CA SER A 65 -3.24 -18.09 -12.96
C SER A 65 -2.84 -17.10 -14.05
N ARG A 66 -3.63 -16.04 -14.24
CA ARG A 66 -3.33 -14.93 -15.15
C ARG A 66 -3.57 -13.60 -14.44
N GLY A 67 -2.52 -12.82 -14.27
CA GLY A 67 -2.50 -11.58 -13.52
C GLY A 67 -2.35 -11.79 -12.01
N LEU A 68 -2.12 -10.68 -11.30
CA LEU A 68 -1.88 -10.67 -9.85
C LEU A 68 -3.13 -11.04 -9.04
N GLY A 69 -4.33 -10.69 -9.53
CA GLY A 69 -5.61 -10.99 -8.86
C GLY A 69 -5.66 -10.54 -7.40
N LEU A 70 -6.54 -11.16 -6.60
CA LEU A 70 -6.62 -10.89 -5.15
C LEU A 70 -5.36 -11.36 -4.41
N GLY A 71 -4.80 -12.52 -4.77
CA GLY A 71 -3.63 -13.08 -4.09
C GLY A 71 -2.39 -12.19 -4.16
N GLY A 72 -2.16 -11.54 -5.30
CA GLY A 72 -1.08 -10.57 -5.44
C GLY A 72 -1.33 -9.27 -4.66
N LEU A 73 -2.59 -8.84 -4.56
CA LEU A 73 -2.97 -7.65 -3.80
C LEU A 73 -2.77 -7.85 -2.29
N VAL A 74 -3.06 -9.06 -1.77
CA VAL A 74 -2.73 -9.45 -0.39
C VAL A 74 -1.25 -9.22 -0.09
N LEU A 75 -0.37 -9.70 -0.97
CA LEU A 75 1.08 -9.58 -0.77
C LEU A 75 1.52 -8.12 -0.79
N ILE A 76 1.03 -7.34 -1.75
CA ILE A 76 1.34 -5.91 -1.85
C ILE A 76 0.86 -5.17 -0.59
N ASN A 77 -0.38 -5.43 -0.15
CA ASN A 77 -1.01 -4.79 1.00
C ASN A 77 -0.24 -5.10 2.29
N LEU A 78 0.00 -6.38 2.58
CA LEU A 78 0.62 -6.82 3.83
C LEU A 78 2.10 -6.41 3.92
N ILE A 79 2.87 -6.52 2.83
CA ILE A 79 4.28 -6.10 2.82
C ILE A 79 4.37 -4.59 3.04
N THR A 80 3.52 -3.81 2.36
CA THR A 80 3.48 -2.35 2.53
C THR A 80 3.07 -1.99 3.97
N ALA A 81 2.07 -2.67 4.53
CA ALA A 81 1.62 -2.44 5.90
C ALA A 81 2.73 -2.73 6.92
N VAL A 82 3.45 -3.85 6.79
CA VAL A 82 4.58 -4.20 7.67
C VAL A 82 5.64 -3.11 7.65
N VAL A 83 6.00 -2.60 6.48
CA VAL A 83 6.98 -1.51 6.37
C VAL A 83 6.45 -0.23 7.03
N ILE A 84 5.18 0.15 6.83
CA ILE A 84 4.59 1.33 7.48
C ILE A 84 4.59 1.17 9.01
N ILE A 85 4.21 -0.01 9.52
CA ILE A 85 4.20 -0.32 10.96
C ILE A 85 5.62 -0.21 11.50
N ALA A 86 6.62 -0.80 10.84
CA ALA A 86 8.02 -0.68 11.24
C ALA A 86 8.48 0.78 11.27
N LEU A 87 8.09 1.60 10.29
CA LEU A 87 8.42 3.03 10.26
C LEU A 87 7.76 3.83 11.39
N LEU A 88 6.53 3.46 11.78
CA LEU A 88 5.84 4.06 12.91
C LEU A 88 6.50 3.69 14.24
N VAL A 89 6.85 2.41 14.43
CA VAL A 89 7.50 1.90 15.65
C VAL A 89 8.89 2.49 15.82
N LEU A 90 9.68 2.59 14.74
CA LEU A 90 11.02 3.17 14.77
C LEU A 90 11.03 4.71 14.78
N GLU A 91 9.86 5.35 14.76
CA GLU A 91 9.70 6.81 14.64
C GLU A 91 10.38 7.42 13.40
N ARG A 92 10.49 6.64 12.32
CA ARG A 92 11.11 7.04 11.05
C ARG A 92 10.10 7.32 9.92
N GLY A 93 8.81 7.39 10.24
CA GLY A 93 7.72 7.74 9.33
C GLY A 93 7.56 9.25 9.16
N SER A 94 6.41 9.80 9.58
CA SER A 94 6.19 11.25 9.66
C SER A 94 6.48 11.80 11.06
N GLN A 95 7.01 13.02 11.12
CA GLN A 95 7.24 13.76 12.37
C GLN A 95 6.00 14.53 12.83
N THR A 96 5.00 14.74 11.95
CA THR A 96 3.78 15.46 12.31
C THR A 96 2.76 14.51 12.95
N LYS A 97 1.96 15.00 13.90
CA LYS A 97 0.86 14.21 14.51
C LYS A 97 -0.13 13.72 13.45
N ARG A 98 -0.47 14.58 12.47
CA ARG A 98 -1.38 14.26 11.37
C ARG A 98 -0.82 13.16 10.47
N GLY A 99 0.47 13.24 10.12
CA GLY A 99 1.13 12.21 9.31
C GLY A 99 1.27 10.88 10.05
N LYS A 100 1.58 10.88 11.36
CA LYS A 100 1.56 9.66 12.17
C LYS A 100 0.16 9.03 12.19
N LEU A 101 -0.89 9.83 12.35
CA LEU A 101 -2.27 9.34 12.29
C LEU A 101 -2.63 8.76 10.91
N PHE A 102 -2.27 9.47 9.84
CA PHE A 102 -2.51 8.99 8.47
C PHE A 102 -1.79 7.66 8.20
N LEU A 103 -0.51 7.55 8.56
CA LEU A 103 0.25 6.30 8.38
C LEU A 103 -0.34 5.15 9.21
N ARG A 104 -0.85 5.42 10.43
CA ARG A 104 -1.55 4.40 11.23
C ARG A 104 -2.84 3.95 10.55
N ALA A 105 -3.67 4.90 10.10
CA ALA A 105 -4.89 4.60 9.38
C ALA A 105 -4.59 3.80 8.10
N LEU A 106 -3.58 4.21 7.33
CA LEU A 106 -3.16 3.51 6.13
C LEU A 106 -2.70 2.08 6.43
N ALA A 107 -1.87 1.87 7.45
CA ALA A 107 -1.45 0.53 7.86
C ALA A 107 -2.64 -0.35 8.25
N ILE A 108 -3.57 0.17 9.05
CA ILE A 108 -4.78 -0.55 9.47
C ILE A 108 -5.64 -0.90 8.25
N THR A 109 -5.85 0.04 7.33
CA THR A 109 -6.61 -0.19 6.10
C THR A 109 -5.97 -1.28 5.24
N LEU A 110 -4.64 -1.24 5.05
CA LEU A 110 -3.93 -2.24 4.25
C LEU A 110 -3.98 -3.64 4.88
N VAL A 111 -3.82 -3.74 6.21
CA VAL A 111 -4.01 -5.01 6.92
C VAL A 111 -5.45 -5.50 6.77
N GLY A 112 -6.43 -4.61 6.98
CA GLY A 112 -7.85 -4.95 6.85
C GLY A 112 -8.21 -5.45 5.46
N LEU A 113 -7.74 -4.76 4.41
CA LEU A 113 -7.92 -5.20 3.02
C LEU A 113 -7.25 -6.56 2.80
N GLY A 114 -5.98 -6.72 3.20
CA GLY A 114 -5.26 -7.99 3.12
C GLY A 114 -6.01 -9.17 3.75
N LEU A 115 -6.60 -8.96 4.93
CA LEU A 115 -7.40 -9.99 5.61
C LEU A 115 -8.72 -10.29 4.90
N ILE A 116 -9.41 -9.26 4.39
CA ILE A 116 -10.65 -9.43 3.62
C ILE A 116 -10.37 -10.17 2.31
N GLU A 117 -9.29 -9.82 1.62
CA GLU A 117 -8.86 -10.48 0.40
C GLU A 117 -8.54 -11.95 0.64
N ILE A 118 -7.81 -12.28 1.72
CA ILE A 118 -7.55 -13.68 2.12
C ILE A 118 -8.86 -14.44 2.39
N ALA A 119 -9.85 -13.78 3.00
CA ALA A 119 -11.13 -14.42 3.32
C ALA A 119 -12.02 -14.64 2.08
N VAL A 120 -11.80 -13.88 1.01
CA VAL A 120 -12.63 -13.88 -0.22
C VAL A 120 -11.95 -14.60 -1.40
N ALA A 121 -10.62 -14.71 -1.38
CA ALA A 121 -9.81 -15.41 -2.38
C ALA A 121 -9.93 -16.95 -2.26
#